data_AF-A0A496TRF4-F1
#
_entry.id   AF-A0A496TRF4-F1
#
_cell.length_a   1.000
_cell.length_b   1.000
_cell.length_c   1.000
_cell.angle_alpha   90.00
_cell.angle_beta   90.00
_cell.angle_gamma   90.00
#
_symmetry.space_group_name_H-M   'P 1'
#
loop_
_entity.id
_entity.type
_entity.pdbx_description
1 polymer ?
#
loop_
_entity_poly.entity_id
_entity_poly.type
_entity_poly.pdbx_seq_one_letter_code
_entity_poly.pdbx_strand_id
1 'polypeptide(L)'
;SPGSRQVLEMIAQKGALADIIAAGVRILESACGPCIGMGQAPPSEGISIRTFNRNFEGRSGTKSARVYLCSPEVATVAAVMGELMDPREFGEAVEVTYPEEFYVDDRLILPPAEDPSKIEIRRGPNIKPLPQNKPLPATLRGKVLLKVGDNITTDHIMPAGAKILPLRSNIPAISEFVFASIDPSFSKRALENKGGFVVGGENYGQGSSREHAALAPMYLGIKAVIAKSFARIHKANLINFGILPLTFVQPDDYDKIDQEDQLEMPEVIECLKTNTPITVKNLTKGLTFLANYILTTRQKEILMKGGMLNFIKSK
;
A
#
# COMPACT_ATOMS: atom_id res chain seq x y z
N SER A 1 -22.14 -1.44 4.14
CA SER A 1 -21.79 -2.63 3.35
C SER A 1 -21.72 -3.81 4.27
N PRO A 2 -22.48 -4.88 4.02
CA PRO A 2 -22.33 -6.14 4.76
C PRO A 2 -20.91 -6.69 4.60
N GLY A 3 -20.37 -7.33 5.64
CA GLY A 3 -19.03 -7.93 5.58
C GLY A 3 -18.97 -9.22 4.74
N SER A 4 -20.11 -9.87 4.54
CA SER A 4 -20.25 -11.07 3.73
C SER A 4 -21.70 -11.23 3.24
N ARG A 5 -21.88 -12.08 2.22
CA ARG A 5 -23.20 -12.50 1.74
C ARG A 5 -24.04 -13.15 2.85
N GLN A 6 -23.39 -13.93 3.71
CA GLN A 6 -24.03 -14.62 4.84
C GLN A 6 -24.62 -13.63 5.85
N VAL A 7 -23.92 -12.54 6.16
CA VAL A 7 -24.45 -11.45 7.01
C VAL A 7 -25.65 -10.79 6.34
N LEU A 8 -25.57 -10.51 5.03
CA LEU A 8 -26.67 -9.91 4.27
C LEU A 8 -27.91 -10.83 4.25
N GLU A 9 -27.71 -12.13 4.09
CA GLU A 9 -28.79 -13.12 4.09
C GLU A 9 -29.44 -13.25 5.47
N MET A 10 -28.64 -13.27 6.55
CA MET A 10 -29.16 -13.31 7.91
C MET A 10 -30.03 -12.08 8.23
N ILE A 11 -29.58 -10.86 7.90
CA ILE A 11 -30.39 -9.66 8.14
C ILE A 11 -31.66 -9.63 7.28
N ALA A 12 -31.63 -10.22 6.08
CA ALA A 12 -32.80 -10.34 5.21
C ALA A 12 -33.83 -11.32 5.79
N GLN A 13 -33.38 -12.52 6.21
CA GLN A 13 -34.25 -13.54 6.79
C GLN A 13 -34.89 -13.10 8.12
N LYS A 14 -34.21 -12.24 8.89
CA LYS A 14 -34.71 -11.70 10.16
C LYS A 14 -35.57 -10.44 10.01
N GLY A 15 -35.83 -9.97 8.79
CA GLY A 15 -36.69 -8.81 8.52
C GLY A 15 -36.02 -7.44 8.71
N ALA A 16 -34.95 -7.34 9.51
CA ALA A 16 -34.25 -6.09 9.80
C ALA A 16 -33.71 -5.37 8.55
N LEU A 17 -33.46 -6.09 7.45
CA LEU A 17 -33.06 -5.46 6.19
C LEU A 17 -34.13 -4.49 5.64
N ALA A 18 -35.42 -4.84 5.78
CA ALA A 18 -36.50 -3.98 5.32
C ALA A 18 -36.54 -2.68 6.14
N ASP A 19 -36.35 -2.76 7.45
CA ASP A 19 -36.32 -1.60 8.35
C ASP A 19 -35.13 -0.69 8.04
N ILE A 20 -33.95 -1.27 7.78
CA ILE A 20 -32.74 -0.52 7.38
C ILE A 20 -32.98 0.24 6.08
N ILE A 21 -33.62 -0.39 5.08
CA ILE A 21 -33.95 0.25 3.81
C ILE A 21 -35.01 1.35 4.02
N ALA A 22 -36.04 1.08 4.82
CA ALA A 22 -37.10 2.04 5.13
C ALA A 22 -36.56 3.28 5.87
N ALA A 23 -35.51 3.12 6.68
CA ALA A 23 -34.77 4.22 7.32
C ALA A 23 -33.91 5.04 6.34
N GLY A 24 -33.89 4.70 5.04
CA GLY A 24 -33.16 5.43 4.01
C GLY A 24 -31.72 4.95 3.78
N VAL A 25 -31.32 3.82 4.37
CA VAL A 25 -29.97 3.29 4.17
C VAL A 25 -29.85 2.64 2.80
N ARG A 26 -28.85 3.10 2.03
CA ARG A 26 -28.47 2.43 0.78
C ARG A 26 -27.61 1.21 1.08
N ILE A 27 -28.12 0.03 0.72
CA ILE A 27 -27.33 -1.21 0.78
C ILE A 27 -26.30 -1.22 -0.34
N LEU A 28 -25.06 -1.54 0.03
CA LEU A 28 -23.95 -1.74 -0.90
C LEU A 28 -23.58 -3.22 -0.95
N GLU A 29 -22.94 -3.61 -2.04
CA GLU A 29 -22.39 -4.96 -2.24
C GLU A 29 -21.51 -5.41 -1.05
N SER A 30 -21.46 -6.72 -0.82
CA SER A 30 -20.62 -7.33 0.22
C SER A 30 -19.14 -7.30 -0.19
N ALA A 31 -18.58 -6.10 -0.21
CA ALA A 31 -17.23 -5.80 -0.68
C ALA A 31 -16.65 -4.58 0.06
N CYS A 32 -15.35 -4.33 -0.13
CA CYS A 32 -14.67 -3.19 0.48
C CYS A 32 -15.31 -1.82 0.13
N GLY A 33 -15.66 -1.62 -1.15
CA GLY A 33 -16.39 -0.44 -1.62
C GLY A 33 -15.80 0.90 -1.16
N PRO A 34 -16.59 1.76 -0.45
CA PRO A 34 -16.16 3.12 -0.10
C PRO A 34 -14.95 3.21 0.81
N CYS A 35 -14.62 2.13 1.54
CA CYS A 35 -13.42 2.05 2.40
C CYS A 35 -12.12 2.25 1.61
N ILE A 36 -12.14 1.92 0.31
CA ILE A 36 -11.02 2.13 -0.61
C ILE A 36 -11.35 3.15 -1.72
N GLY A 37 -12.41 3.94 -1.51
CA GLY A 37 -12.84 4.98 -2.45
C GLY A 37 -13.60 4.47 -3.67
N MET A 38 -14.28 3.32 -3.59
CA MET A 38 -15.10 2.79 -4.68
C MET A 38 -16.60 2.86 -4.37
N GLY A 39 -17.39 3.33 -5.33
CA GLY A 39 -18.86 3.25 -5.30
C GLY A 39 -19.60 4.34 -4.51
N GLN A 40 -19.00 4.95 -3.48
CA GLN A 40 -19.64 6.03 -2.71
C GLN A 40 -18.62 7.00 -2.10
N ALA A 41 -18.03 7.84 -2.96
CA ALA A 41 -17.10 8.88 -2.54
C ALA A 41 -17.84 10.03 -1.83
N PRO A 42 -17.25 10.62 -0.77
CA PRO A 42 -17.82 11.79 -0.10
C PRO A 42 -17.76 13.04 -1.00
N PRO A 43 -18.61 14.06 -0.76
CA PRO A 43 -18.56 15.31 -1.53
C PRO A 43 -17.26 16.10 -1.26
N SER A 44 -16.90 16.99 -2.18
CA SER A 44 -15.74 17.89 -2.04
C SER A 44 -15.88 18.80 -0.82
N GLU A 45 -14.79 19.01 -0.07
CA GLU A 45 -14.73 19.74 1.21
C GLU A 45 -15.68 19.25 2.33
N GLY A 46 -16.45 18.19 2.06
CA GLY A 46 -17.48 17.66 2.94
C GLY A 46 -16.92 16.83 4.09
N ILE A 47 -17.71 16.75 5.15
CA ILE A 47 -17.46 15.87 6.29
C ILE A 47 -18.17 14.54 6.03
N SER A 48 -17.49 13.44 6.28
CA SER A 48 -18.06 12.09 6.17
C SER A 48 -17.57 11.21 7.32
N ILE A 49 -18.50 10.67 8.08
CA ILE A 49 -18.18 9.69 9.12
C ILE A 49 -18.27 8.27 8.58
N ARG A 50 -17.37 7.40 9.02
CA ARG A 50 -17.20 6.05 8.50
C ARG A 50 -16.89 5.06 9.61
N THR A 51 -17.56 3.91 9.57
CA THR A 51 -17.31 2.76 10.45
C THR A 51 -16.18 1.87 9.93
N PHE A 52 -15.15 2.50 9.34
CA PHE A 52 -13.97 1.84 8.80
C PHE A 52 -12.80 1.97 9.78
N ASN A 53 -11.62 1.52 9.37
CA ASN A 53 -10.41 1.55 10.19
C ASN A 53 -9.33 2.52 9.65
N ARG A 54 -9.59 3.25 8.56
CA ARG A 54 -8.62 4.14 7.92
C ARG A 54 -9.29 5.36 7.28
N ASN A 55 -8.69 6.53 7.47
CA ASN A 55 -9.17 7.82 6.97
C ASN A 55 -8.05 8.71 6.40
N PHE A 56 -7.02 8.13 5.80
CA PHE A 56 -5.96 8.91 5.12
C PHE A 56 -6.54 9.83 4.03
N GLU A 57 -5.89 10.97 3.80
CA GLU A 57 -6.29 11.94 2.79
C GLU A 57 -6.52 11.26 1.41
N GLY A 58 -7.66 11.54 0.78
CA GLY A 58 -8.04 10.96 -0.51
C GLY A 58 -8.37 9.46 -0.53
N ARG A 59 -8.24 8.74 0.58
CA ARG A 59 -8.49 7.28 0.65
C ARG A 59 -9.91 6.89 0.25
N SER A 60 -10.90 7.69 0.63
CA SER A 60 -12.31 7.44 0.35
C SER A 60 -12.79 7.97 -1.01
N GLY A 61 -11.86 8.31 -1.91
CA GLY A 61 -12.16 8.64 -3.31
C GLY A 61 -12.17 10.13 -3.65
N THR A 62 -12.40 11.00 -2.65
CA THR A 62 -12.37 12.46 -2.82
C THR A 62 -11.26 13.05 -1.96
N LYS A 63 -10.30 13.75 -2.58
CA LYS A 63 -9.08 14.25 -1.91
C LYS A 63 -9.38 15.25 -0.80
N SER A 64 -10.23 16.24 -1.10
CA SER A 64 -10.63 17.30 -0.17
C SER A 64 -11.55 16.88 0.97
N ALA A 65 -12.06 15.64 0.96
CA ALA A 65 -13.05 15.23 1.94
C ALA A 65 -12.42 14.94 3.30
N ARG A 66 -13.12 15.34 4.37
CA ARG A 66 -12.71 15.10 5.76
C ARG A 66 -13.42 13.87 6.29
N VAL A 67 -12.66 12.79 6.47
CA VAL A 67 -13.20 11.50 6.90
C VAL A 67 -12.88 11.25 8.38
N TYR A 68 -13.91 11.00 9.18
CA TYR A 68 -13.78 10.68 10.61
C TYR A 68 -14.21 9.23 10.84
N LEU A 69 -13.44 8.51 11.65
CA LEU A 69 -13.75 7.14 12.03
C LEU A 69 -14.58 7.13 13.30
N CYS A 70 -15.65 6.34 13.32
CA CYS A 70 -16.54 6.23 14.48
C CYS A 70 -17.13 4.81 14.59
N SER A 71 -17.81 4.54 15.69
CA SER A 71 -18.56 3.29 15.87
C SER A 71 -19.84 3.28 15.03
N PRO A 72 -20.45 2.10 14.79
CA PRO A 72 -21.75 1.99 14.12
C PRO A 72 -22.87 2.78 14.78
N GLU A 73 -22.89 2.87 16.11
CA GLU A 73 -23.90 3.57 16.89
C GLU A 73 -23.82 5.09 16.65
N VAL A 74 -22.61 5.66 16.76
CA VAL A 74 -22.36 7.07 16.44
C VAL A 74 -22.74 7.37 14.98
N ALA A 75 -22.38 6.50 14.05
CA ALA A 75 -22.71 6.67 12.64
C ALA A 75 -24.23 6.66 12.38
N THR A 76 -24.95 5.80 13.09
CA THR A 76 -26.41 5.67 12.96
C THR A 76 -27.12 6.89 13.50
N VAL A 77 -26.81 7.31 14.73
CA VAL A 77 -27.41 8.50 15.34
C VAL A 77 -27.11 9.75 14.51
N ALA A 78 -25.86 9.94 14.10
CA ALA A 78 -25.50 11.10 13.29
C ALA A 78 -26.16 11.10 11.90
N ALA A 79 -26.42 9.93 11.31
CA ALA A 79 -27.16 9.84 10.05
C ALA A 79 -28.64 10.23 10.20
N VAL A 80 -29.25 9.93 11.35
CA VAL A 80 -30.64 10.31 11.66
C VAL A 80 -30.76 11.79 12.02
N MET A 81 -29.84 12.29 12.84
CA MET A 81 -29.90 13.66 13.39
C MET A 81 -29.30 14.71 12.46
N GLY A 82 -28.42 14.31 11.54
CA GLY A 82 -27.72 15.22 10.64
C GLY A 82 -26.50 15.92 11.25
N GLU A 83 -26.15 15.60 12.49
CA GLU A 83 -24.99 16.14 13.21
C GLU A 83 -24.33 15.08 14.11
N LEU A 84 -23.09 15.33 14.57
CA LEU A 84 -22.39 14.39 15.45
C LEU A 84 -22.92 14.49 16.88
N MET A 85 -23.49 13.40 17.38
CA MET A 85 -24.07 13.33 18.72
C MET A 85 -23.56 12.12 19.50
N ASP A 86 -23.68 12.18 20.82
CA ASP A 86 -23.40 11.05 21.72
C ASP A 86 -24.52 10.02 21.62
N PRO A 87 -24.26 8.77 21.19
CA PRO A 87 -25.30 7.76 21.05
C PRO A 87 -25.94 7.37 22.38
N ARG A 88 -25.31 7.66 23.52
CA ARG A 88 -25.84 7.37 24.86
C ARG A 88 -27.05 8.25 25.24
N GLU A 89 -27.26 9.35 24.53
CA GLU A 89 -28.44 10.21 24.72
C GLU A 89 -29.72 9.57 24.14
N PHE A 90 -29.59 8.49 23.36
CA PHE A 90 -30.68 7.87 22.60
C PHE A 90 -31.14 6.53 23.18
N GLY A 91 -30.65 6.15 24.36
CA GLY A 91 -31.09 4.97 25.10
C GLY A 91 -29.95 4.16 25.71
N GLU A 92 -30.33 3.02 26.30
CA GLU A 92 -29.39 2.05 26.84
C GLU A 92 -28.54 1.39 25.75
N ALA A 93 -27.36 0.91 26.13
CA ALA A 93 -26.48 0.20 25.21
C ALA A 93 -27.17 -1.07 24.69
N VAL A 94 -27.09 -1.27 23.36
CA VAL A 94 -27.62 -2.49 22.74
C VAL A 94 -26.72 -3.67 23.10
N GLU A 95 -27.25 -4.64 23.82
CA GLU A 95 -26.56 -5.91 24.05
C GLU A 95 -26.66 -6.79 22.80
N VAL A 96 -25.51 -7.11 22.21
CA VAL A 96 -25.41 -8.00 21.05
C VAL A 96 -25.20 -9.43 21.55
N THR A 97 -26.21 -10.27 21.39
CA THR A 97 -26.10 -11.72 21.65
C THR A 97 -25.69 -12.44 20.37
N TYR A 98 -24.75 -13.37 20.51
CA TYR A 98 -24.40 -14.27 19.40
C TYR A 98 -25.43 -15.38 19.28
N PRO A 99 -25.79 -15.80 18.06
CA PRO A 99 -26.61 -16.99 17.88
C PRO A 99 -25.83 -18.23 18.34
N GLU A 100 -26.55 -19.26 18.79
CA GLU A 100 -25.94 -20.56 19.13
C GLU A 100 -25.23 -21.19 17.93
N GLU A 101 -25.81 -21.01 16.74
CA GLU A 101 -25.23 -21.44 15.47
C GLU A 101 -25.24 -20.31 14.44
N PHE A 102 -24.14 -20.19 13.70
CA PHE A 102 -24.10 -19.31 12.53
C PHE A 102 -24.64 -20.06 11.32
N TYR A 103 -25.57 -19.44 10.61
CA TYR A 103 -25.97 -19.89 9.28
C TYR A 103 -24.74 -19.92 8.37
N VAL A 104 -24.41 -21.04 7.73
CA VAL A 104 -23.26 -21.16 6.80
C VAL A 104 -23.78 -21.40 5.39
N ASP A 105 -23.24 -20.66 4.41
CA ASP A 105 -23.59 -20.85 3.01
C ASP A 105 -22.40 -20.76 2.06
N ASP A 106 -21.94 -21.95 1.67
CA ASP A 106 -20.77 -22.16 0.82
C ASP A 106 -21.12 -22.34 -0.67
N ARG A 107 -22.37 -22.08 -1.10
CA ARG A 107 -22.81 -22.31 -2.49
C ARG A 107 -21.97 -21.59 -3.56
N LEU A 108 -21.31 -20.47 -3.20
CA LEU A 108 -20.44 -19.70 -4.09
C LEU A 108 -18.95 -20.01 -3.92
N ILE A 109 -18.60 -20.99 -3.07
CA ILE A 109 -17.23 -21.46 -2.92
C ILE A 109 -16.98 -22.54 -3.97
N LEU A 110 -16.12 -22.23 -4.93
CA LEU A 110 -15.67 -23.21 -5.92
C LEU A 110 -14.44 -23.94 -5.35
N PRO A 111 -14.50 -25.27 -5.14
CA PRO A 111 -13.33 -26.03 -4.73
C PRO A 111 -12.27 -26.08 -5.83
N PRO A 112 -10.99 -26.32 -5.49
CA PRO A 112 -9.96 -26.55 -6.49
C PRO A 112 -10.33 -27.77 -7.37
N ALA A 113 -9.93 -27.73 -8.64
CA ALA A 113 -10.08 -28.88 -9.52
C ALA A 113 -9.29 -30.09 -9.00
N GLU A 114 -9.81 -31.30 -9.19
CA GLU A 114 -9.13 -32.54 -8.80
C GLU A 114 -7.76 -32.69 -9.46
N ASP A 115 -7.64 -32.24 -10.71
CA ASP A 115 -6.38 -32.19 -11.46
C ASP A 115 -6.10 -30.76 -11.98
N PRO A 116 -5.40 -29.92 -11.18
CA PRO A 116 -5.08 -28.55 -11.55
C PRO A 116 -4.21 -28.43 -12.81
N SER A 117 -3.50 -29.48 -13.20
CA SER A 117 -2.57 -29.44 -14.35
C SER A 117 -3.28 -29.31 -15.69
N LYS A 118 -4.55 -29.74 -15.75
CA LYS A 118 -5.39 -29.68 -16.96
C LYS A 118 -6.13 -28.35 -17.13
N ILE A 119 -6.03 -27.45 -16.16
CA ILE A 119 -6.76 -26.18 -16.18
C ILE A 119 -6.03 -25.17 -17.04
N GLU A 120 -6.72 -24.69 -18.09
CA GLU A 120 -6.23 -23.60 -18.92
C GLU A 120 -6.39 -22.26 -18.20
N ILE A 121 -5.27 -21.58 -17.91
CA ILE A 121 -5.30 -20.24 -17.30
C ILE A 121 -5.47 -19.18 -18.39
N ARG A 122 -6.70 -18.70 -18.55
CA ARG A 122 -7.04 -17.59 -19.47
C ARG A 122 -6.57 -16.26 -18.91
N ARG A 123 -5.91 -15.45 -19.75
CA ARG A 123 -5.40 -14.12 -19.38
C ARG A 123 -5.93 -13.07 -20.36
N GLY A 124 -6.60 -12.05 -19.82
CA GLY A 124 -7.05 -10.90 -20.61
C GLY A 124 -5.90 -9.96 -20.99
N PRO A 125 -6.13 -8.98 -21.89
CA PRO A 125 -5.08 -8.08 -22.39
C PRO A 125 -4.42 -7.22 -21.31
N ASN A 126 -5.12 -6.99 -20.20
CA ASN A 126 -4.65 -6.25 -19.03
C ASN A 126 -3.93 -7.12 -17.98
N ILE A 127 -3.70 -8.40 -18.26
CA ILE A 127 -2.86 -9.26 -17.42
C ILE A 127 -1.52 -9.38 -18.14
N LYS A 128 -0.48 -8.76 -17.59
CA LYS A 128 0.87 -8.77 -18.18
C LYS A 128 1.78 -9.73 -17.40
N PRO A 129 2.84 -10.25 -18.04
CA PRO A 129 3.88 -10.98 -17.33
C PRO A 129 4.45 -10.12 -16.19
N LEU A 130 4.76 -10.75 -15.07
CA LEU A 130 5.36 -10.07 -13.95
C LEU A 130 6.80 -9.64 -14.32
N PRO A 131 7.17 -8.35 -14.14
CA PRO A 131 8.52 -7.90 -14.42
C PRO A 131 9.51 -8.54 -13.45
N GLN A 132 10.69 -8.89 -13.97
CA GLN A 132 11.78 -9.46 -13.20
C GLN A 132 12.88 -8.40 -13.06
N ASN A 133 13.38 -8.23 -11.84
CA ASN A 133 14.50 -7.36 -11.58
C ASN A 133 15.83 -8.08 -11.89
N LYS A 134 16.92 -7.33 -11.95
CA LYS A 134 18.28 -7.83 -12.15
C LYS A 134 18.99 -8.03 -10.81
N PRO A 135 20.02 -8.89 -10.75
CA PRO A 135 20.88 -9.00 -9.58
C PRO A 135 21.43 -7.64 -9.15
N LEU A 136 21.59 -7.46 -7.83
CA LEU A 136 22.11 -6.22 -7.27
C LEU A 136 23.58 -6.02 -7.72
N PRO A 137 23.92 -4.88 -8.36
CA PRO A 137 25.30 -4.63 -8.76
C PRO A 137 26.19 -4.29 -7.56
N ALA A 138 27.51 -4.42 -7.73
CA ALA A 138 28.49 -4.04 -6.71
C ALA A 138 28.47 -2.53 -6.38
N THR A 139 28.03 -1.69 -7.33
CA THR A 139 27.94 -0.24 -7.15
C THR A 139 26.57 0.24 -7.63
N LEU A 140 25.89 1.03 -6.80
CA LEU A 140 24.67 1.74 -7.18
C LEU A 140 25.01 3.19 -7.50
N ARG A 141 24.50 3.69 -8.64
CA ARG A 141 24.59 5.10 -9.04
C ARG A 141 23.25 5.58 -9.56
N GLY A 142 22.92 6.84 -9.33
CA GLY A 142 21.71 7.46 -9.88
C GLY A 142 21.29 8.70 -9.10
N LYS A 143 20.22 9.34 -9.57
CA LYS A 143 19.66 10.52 -8.93
C LYS A 143 18.72 10.18 -7.78
N VAL A 144 18.58 11.07 -6.82
CA VAL A 144 17.42 11.14 -5.93
C VAL A 144 16.23 11.63 -6.74
N LEU A 145 15.34 10.72 -7.11
CA LEU A 145 14.19 11.03 -7.96
C LEU A 145 13.03 11.64 -7.18
N LEU A 146 12.99 11.41 -5.87
CA LEU A 146 11.98 11.98 -4.98
C LEU A 146 12.53 12.05 -3.56
N LYS A 147 12.36 13.20 -2.90
CA LYS A 147 12.53 13.36 -1.46
C LYS A 147 11.17 13.62 -0.84
N VAL A 148 10.81 12.83 0.17
CA VAL A 148 9.53 12.92 0.88
C VAL A 148 9.77 13.02 2.38
N GLY A 149 8.81 13.62 3.09
CA GLY A 149 8.84 13.76 4.54
C GLY A 149 8.49 12.48 5.30
N ASP A 150 8.01 12.65 6.52
CA ASP A 150 7.60 11.56 7.41
C ASP A 150 6.24 10.97 7.00
N ASN A 151 5.93 9.79 7.54
CA ASN A 151 4.60 9.18 7.53
C ASN A 151 4.02 8.92 6.13
N ILE A 152 4.88 8.76 5.12
CA ILE A 152 4.47 8.40 3.76
C ILE A 152 3.80 7.04 3.78
N THR A 153 2.53 7.01 3.39
CA THR A 153 1.71 5.79 3.38
C THR A 153 1.90 5.04 2.06
N THR A 154 1.54 3.76 2.02
CA THR A 154 1.47 3.04 0.74
C THR A 154 0.39 3.61 -0.19
N ASP A 155 -0.58 4.38 0.30
CA ASP A 155 -1.55 5.12 -0.54
C ASP A 155 -0.90 6.35 -1.19
N HIS A 156 0.12 6.95 -0.56
CA HIS A 156 0.94 7.97 -1.19
C HIS A 156 1.88 7.37 -2.26
N ILE A 157 2.47 6.20 -1.98
CA ILE A 157 3.39 5.54 -2.94
C ILE A 157 2.63 4.96 -4.13
N MET A 158 1.53 4.26 -3.89
CA MET A 158 0.73 3.58 -4.90
C MET A 158 -0.76 3.71 -4.54
N PRO A 159 -1.43 4.75 -5.05
CA PRO A 159 -2.82 5.02 -4.70
C PRO A 159 -3.77 3.86 -5.06
N ALA A 160 -4.94 3.85 -4.42
CA ALA A 160 -6.03 2.93 -4.72
C ALA A 160 -7.08 3.60 -5.63
N GLY A 161 -8.28 3.03 -5.67
CA GLY A 161 -9.44 3.61 -6.35
C GLY A 161 -9.73 2.98 -7.71
N ALA A 162 -10.88 3.37 -8.25
CA ALA A 162 -11.48 2.73 -9.42
C ALA A 162 -10.61 2.80 -10.69
N LYS A 163 -9.72 3.79 -10.81
CA LYS A 163 -8.82 3.92 -11.97
C LYS A 163 -7.59 3.03 -11.90
N ILE A 164 -7.11 2.71 -10.69
CA ILE A 164 -5.80 2.07 -10.48
C ILE A 164 -5.95 0.59 -10.14
N LEU A 165 -6.98 0.22 -9.37
CA LEU A 165 -7.21 -1.18 -8.98
C LEU A 165 -7.39 -2.16 -10.16
N PRO A 166 -8.04 -1.78 -11.27
CA PRO A 166 -8.10 -2.65 -12.45
C PRO A 166 -6.71 -3.00 -13.01
N LEU A 167 -5.68 -2.19 -12.76
CA LEU A 167 -4.34 -2.37 -13.32
C LEU A 167 -3.41 -3.23 -12.45
N ARG A 168 -3.91 -3.87 -11.37
CA ARG A 168 -3.07 -4.65 -10.42
C ARG A 168 -2.26 -5.77 -11.06
N SER A 169 -2.72 -6.30 -12.20
CA SER A 169 -2.02 -7.35 -12.96
C SER A 169 -1.27 -6.79 -14.17
N ASN A 170 -1.19 -5.46 -14.33
CA ASN A 170 -0.50 -4.76 -15.40
C ASN A 170 0.53 -3.79 -14.81
N ILE A 171 1.69 -4.32 -14.43
CA ILE A 171 2.73 -3.52 -13.76
C ILE A 171 3.19 -2.32 -14.59
N PRO A 172 3.38 -2.43 -15.92
CA PRO A 172 3.66 -1.25 -16.75
C PRO A 172 2.63 -0.13 -16.58
N ALA A 173 1.35 -0.44 -16.74
CA ALA A 173 0.29 0.57 -16.65
C ALA A 173 0.09 1.12 -15.23
N ILE A 174 0.12 0.26 -14.19
CA ILE A 174 -0.05 0.72 -12.81
C ILE A 174 1.14 1.57 -12.35
N SER A 175 2.32 1.38 -12.94
CA SER A 175 3.53 2.12 -12.56
C SER A 175 3.45 3.61 -12.88
N GLU A 176 2.61 4.02 -13.83
CA GLU A 176 2.36 5.42 -14.16
C GLU A 176 1.81 6.21 -12.95
N PHE A 177 1.17 5.53 -12.00
CA PHE A 177 0.56 6.12 -10.81
C PHE A 177 1.46 6.12 -9.56
N VAL A 178 2.69 5.60 -9.65
CA VAL A 178 3.63 5.63 -8.53
C VAL A 178 3.91 7.07 -8.11
N PHE A 179 3.67 7.38 -6.84
CA PHE A 179 3.77 8.72 -6.22
C PHE A 179 2.91 9.82 -6.87
N ALA A 180 1.94 9.48 -7.72
CA ALA A 180 1.17 10.49 -8.46
C ALA A 180 0.35 11.46 -7.57
N SER A 181 0.07 11.07 -6.32
CA SER A 181 -0.59 11.95 -5.34
C SER A 181 0.34 12.98 -4.69
N ILE A 182 1.66 12.74 -4.73
CA ILE A 182 2.72 13.63 -4.22
C ILE A 182 3.34 14.42 -5.38
N ASP A 183 3.82 13.71 -6.40
CA ASP A 183 4.48 14.27 -7.58
C ASP A 183 4.00 13.52 -8.83
N PRO A 184 3.05 14.09 -9.58
CA PRO A 184 2.52 13.49 -10.81
C PRO A 184 3.57 13.24 -11.90
N SER A 185 4.73 13.90 -11.83
CA SER A 185 5.81 13.73 -12.81
C SER A 185 6.79 12.61 -12.47
N PHE A 186 6.66 12.00 -11.29
CA PHE A 186 7.62 11.01 -10.78
C PHE A 186 7.82 9.82 -11.72
N SER A 187 6.74 9.19 -12.19
CA SER A 187 6.83 7.99 -13.02
C SER A 187 7.59 8.25 -14.32
N LYS A 188 7.30 9.38 -14.98
CA LYS A 188 8.03 9.87 -16.15
C LYS A 188 9.50 10.14 -15.83
N ARG A 189 9.79 10.88 -14.75
CA ARG A 189 11.16 11.19 -14.30
C ARG A 189 11.97 9.90 -14.06
N ALA A 190 11.37 8.89 -13.44
CA ALA A 190 12.02 7.62 -13.16
C ALA A 190 12.37 6.86 -14.45
N LEU A 191 11.46 6.82 -15.43
CA LEU A 191 11.71 6.21 -16.73
C LEU A 191 12.84 6.93 -17.51
N GLU A 192 12.81 8.27 -17.55
CA GLU A 192 13.82 9.09 -18.24
C GLU A 192 15.23 8.90 -17.64
N ASN A 193 15.32 8.79 -16.31
CA ASN A 193 16.59 8.56 -15.61
C ASN A 193 16.99 7.08 -15.52
N LYS A 194 16.17 6.16 -16.05
CA LYS A 194 16.37 4.70 -15.95
C LYS A 194 16.52 4.25 -14.48
N GLY A 195 15.67 4.81 -13.62
CA GLY A 195 15.67 4.54 -12.19
C GLY A 195 16.53 5.49 -11.36
N GLY A 196 16.64 5.19 -10.07
CA GLY A 196 17.33 6.05 -9.11
C GLY A 196 16.99 5.71 -7.66
N PHE A 197 16.96 6.73 -6.82
CA PHE A 197 16.76 6.61 -5.37
C PHE A 197 15.53 7.39 -4.91
N VAL A 198 14.90 6.92 -3.84
CA VAL A 198 13.89 7.68 -3.10
C VAL A 198 14.45 7.94 -1.70
N VAL A 199 14.29 9.17 -1.21
CA VAL A 199 14.67 9.57 0.14
C VAL A 199 13.42 9.87 0.96
N GLY A 200 13.27 9.26 2.13
CA GLY A 200 12.09 9.39 2.99
C GLY A 200 12.41 9.79 4.43
N GLY A 201 11.41 10.32 5.12
CA GLY A 201 11.49 10.60 6.55
C GLY A 201 11.26 9.35 7.41
N GLU A 202 10.59 9.54 8.54
CA GLU A 202 10.19 8.48 9.46
C GLU A 202 8.98 7.69 8.96
N ASN A 203 8.89 6.44 9.40
CA ASN A 203 7.75 5.55 9.19
C ASN A 203 7.33 5.43 7.72
N TYR A 204 8.32 5.39 6.82
CA TYR A 204 8.11 5.34 5.38
C TYR A 204 7.45 4.02 4.96
N GLY A 205 6.39 4.12 4.15
CA GLY A 205 5.61 3.00 3.63
C GLY A 205 4.55 2.47 4.58
N GLN A 206 4.02 3.28 5.49
CA GLN A 206 2.99 2.83 6.45
C GLN A 206 1.63 2.52 5.80
N GLY A 207 0.77 1.80 6.52
CA GLY A 207 -0.61 1.53 6.10
C GLY A 207 -0.79 0.18 5.42
N SER A 208 -1.31 0.16 4.19
CA SER A 208 -1.74 -1.07 3.52
C SER A 208 -0.56 -1.96 3.09
N SER A 209 -0.74 -3.29 3.13
CA SER A 209 0.27 -4.31 2.81
C SER A 209 0.59 -4.48 1.32
N ARG A 210 -0.03 -3.67 0.46
CA ARG A 210 0.05 -3.78 -1.01
C ARG A 210 1.49 -3.83 -1.50
N GLU A 211 1.85 -4.94 -2.12
CA GLU A 211 3.18 -5.19 -2.66
C GLU A 211 3.51 -4.32 -3.89
N HIS A 212 2.48 -3.82 -4.60
CA HIS A 212 2.64 -2.87 -5.71
C HIS A 212 3.35 -1.57 -5.32
N ALA A 213 3.29 -1.18 -4.05
CA ALA A 213 4.06 -0.05 -3.54
C ALA A 213 5.58 -0.31 -3.57
N ALA A 214 6.04 -1.54 -3.84
CA ALA A 214 7.44 -1.87 -4.08
C ALA A 214 7.66 -2.43 -5.49
N LEU A 215 6.77 -3.28 -5.99
CA LEU A 215 6.85 -3.88 -7.33
C LEU A 215 6.80 -2.84 -8.46
N ALA A 216 5.93 -1.82 -8.36
CA ALA A 216 5.85 -0.79 -9.37
C ALA A 216 7.04 0.19 -9.34
N PRO A 217 7.52 0.66 -8.17
CA PRO A 217 8.81 1.36 -8.10
C PRO A 217 9.99 0.54 -8.64
N MET A 218 10.02 -0.77 -8.40
CA MET A 218 11.05 -1.64 -8.96
C MET A 218 11.01 -1.63 -10.49
N TYR A 219 9.81 -1.73 -11.07
CA TYR A 219 9.62 -1.65 -12.52
C TYR A 219 10.12 -0.31 -13.08
N LEU A 220 9.93 0.79 -12.36
CA LEU A 220 10.47 2.12 -12.71
C LEU A 220 11.99 2.26 -12.48
N GLY A 221 12.66 1.22 -12.02
CA GLY A 221 14.11 1.18 -11.82
C GLY A 221 14.59 1.75 -10.48
N ILE A 222 13.72 1.93 -9.49
CA ILE A 222 14.16 2.36 -8.15
C ILE A 222 15.08 1.30 -7.56
N LYS A 223 16.30 1.73 -7.21
CA LYS A 223 17.42 0.85 -6.81
C LYS A 223 17.47 0.69 -5.29
N ALA A 224 17.30 1.80 -4.58
CA ALA A 224 17.26 1.82 -3.13
C ALA A 224 16.31 2.91 -2.63
N VAL A 225 15.82 2.72 -1.41
CA VAL A 225 15.11 3.75 -0.64
C VAL A 225 15.94 4.03 0.60
N ILE A 226 16.26 5.30 0.85
CA ILE A 226 16.98 5.73 2.06
C ILE A 226 15.99 6.50 2.93
N ALA A 227 15.66 5.99 4.11
CA ALA A 227 14.68 6.63 5.00
C ALA A 227 15.19 6.78 6.42
N LYS A 228 14.58 7.64 7.25
CA LYS A 228 14.89 7.65 8.70
C LYS A 228 14.41 6.35 9.34
N SER A 229 13.22 5.87 8.98
CA SER A 229 12.71 4.56 9.40
C SER A 229 11.64 4.02 8.44
N PHE A 230 11.33 2.72 8.52
CA PHE A 230 10.37 2.04 7.64
C PHE A 230 9.25 1.36 8.41
N ALA A 231 8.05 1.34 7.82
CA ALA A 231 7.02 0.40 8.22
C ALA A 231 7.41 -1.05 7.85
N ARG A 232 7.20 -1.98 8.78
CA ARG A 232 7.68 -3.37 8.71
C ARG A 232 7.29 -4.10 7.41
N ILE A 233 6.02 -4.04 7.01
CA ILE A 233 5.51 -4.77 5.84
C ILE A 233 6.08 -4.19 4.55
N HIS A 234 6.16 -2.86 4.45
CA HIS A 234 6.71 -2.23 3.25
C HIS A 234 8.20 -2.52 3.07
N LYS A 235 8.99 -2.49 4.15
CA LYS A 235 10.40 -2.91 4.11
C LYS A 235 10.57 -4.33 3.56
N ALA A 236 9.71 -5.27 3.98
CA ALA A 236 9.72 -6.64 3.46
C ALA A 236 9.38 -6.69 1.96
N ASN A 237 8.42 -5.89 1.49
CA ASN A 237 8.08 -5.81 0.08
C ASN A 237 9.22 -5.25 -0.77
N LEU A 238 9.92 -4.20 -0.31
CA LEU A 238 11.11 -3.66 -0.99
C LEU A 238 12.17 -4.76 -1.23
N ILE A 239 12.48 -5.53 -0.17
CA ILE A 239 13.41 -6.67 -0.23
C ILE A 239 12.92 -7.72 -1.25
N ASN A 240 11.64 -8.08 -1.20
CA ASN A 240 11.07 -9.09 -2.09
C ASN A 240 11.20 -8.75 -3.58
N PHE A 241 11.25 -7.46 -3.93
CA PHE A 241 11.46 -7.01 -5.31
C PHE A 241 12.88 -6.49 -5.60
N GLY A 242 13.82 -6.67 -4.68
CA GLY A 242 15.23 -6.32 -4.92
C GLY A 242 15.53 -4.82 -4.80
N ILE A 243 14.64 -4.03 -4.19
CA ILE A 243 14.94 -2.63 -3.83
C ILE A 243 15.60 -2.64 -2.47
N LEU A 244 16.79 -2.05 -2.35
CA LEU A 244 17.56 -2.02 -1.11
C LEU A 244 16.97 -1.00 -0.12
N PRO A 245 16.43 -1.42 1.04
CA PRO A 245 15.96 -0.48 2.06
C PRO A 245 17.11 -0.10 2.99
N LEU A 246 17.43 1.19 3.04
CA LEU A 246 18.52 1.77 3.81
C LEU A 246 18.01 2.77 4.82
N THR A 247 18.57 2.76 6.03
CA THR A 247 18.30 3.76 7.06
C THR A 247 19.49 4.66 7.28
N PHE A 248 19.29 5.96 7.50
CA PHE A 248 20.39 6.85 7.89
C PHE A 248 21.05 6.38 9.19
N VAL A 249 22.39 6.39 9.26
CA VAL A 249 23.09 6.21 10.55
C VAL A 249 22.89 7.45 11.42
N GLN A 250 23.02 8.63 10.82
CA GLN A 250 22.71 9.91 11.45
C GLN A 250 21.45 10.49 10.80
N PRO A 251 20.29 10.55 11.51
CA PRO A 251 19.03 11.02 10.92
C PRO A 251 19.10 12.39 10.26
N ASP A 252 19.98 13.29 10.75
CA ASP A 252 20.16 14.65 10.22
C ASP A 252 20.82 14.68 8.83
N ASP A 253 21.42 13.58 8.36
CA ASP A 253 21.91 13.49 6.99
C ASP A 253 20.77 13.53 5.96
N TYR A 254 19.53 13.23 6.38
CA TYR A 254 18.33 13.42 5.57
C TYR A 254 18.20 14.86 5.07
N ASP A 255 18.51 15.86 5.90
CA ASP A 255 18.34 17.27 5.57
C ASP A 255 19.39 17.77 4.57
N LYS A 256 20.51 17.05 4.43
CA LYS A 256 21.62 17.40 3.55
C LYS A 256 21.43 16.92 2.10
N ILE A 257 20.44 16.08 1.84
CA ILE A 257 20.18 15.49 0.52
C ILE A 257 18.98 16.17 -0.10
N ASP A 258 19.07 16.56 -1.37
CA ASP A 258 17.95 17.14 -2.12
C ASP A 258 17.52 16.22 -3.24
N GLN A 259 16.31 16.46 -3.75
CA GLN A 259 15.89 15.86 -5.02
C GLN A 259 16.84 16.31 -6.15
N GLU A 260 17.05 15.43 -7.13
CA GLU A 260 18.03 15.55 -8.23
C GLU A 260 19.51 15.40 -7.84
N ASP A 261 19.86 15.27 -6.56
CA ASP A 261 21.23 14.95 -6.14
C ASP A 261 21.68 13.61 -6.74
N GLN A 262 22.93 13.55 -7.21
CA GLN A 262 23.54 12.35 -7.75
C GLN A 262 24.21 11.56 -6.62
N LEU A 263 23.72 10.35 -6.36
CA LEU A 263 24.28 9.47 -5.35
C LEU A 263 25.07 8.32 -5.98
N GLU A 264 26.14 7.94 -5.30
CA GLU A 264 26.90 6.74 -5.53
C GLU A 264 27.04 5.94 -4.23
N MET A 265 26.85 4.63 -4.31
CA MET A 265 27.11 3.67 -3.25
C MET A 265 28.05 2.59 -3.79
N PRO A 266 29.37 2.70 -3.55
CA PRO A 266 30.32 1.65 -3.92
C PRO A 266 30.19 0.44 -2.99
N GLU A 267 30.73 -0.71 -3.42
CA GLU A 267 30.95 -1.91 -2.59
C GLU A 267 29.70 -2.47 -1.86
N VAL A 268 28.49 -2.23 -2.38
CA VAL A 268 27.22 -2.61 -1.73
C VAL A 268 27.17 -4.09 -1.39
N ILE A 269 27.64 -4.95 -2.29
CA ILE A 269 27.65 -6.41 -2.08
C ILE A 269 28.59 -6.80 -0.94
N GLU A 270 29.75 -6.15 -0.83
CA GLU A 270 30.72 -6.46 0.21
C GLU A 270 30.23 -6.00 1.58
N CYS A 271 29.62 -4.81 1.64
CA CYS A 271 28.92 -4.36 2.84
C CYS A 271 27.89 -5.41 3.30
N LEU A 272 27.00 -5.85 2.39
CA LEU A 272 25.96 -6.83 2.70
C LEU A 272 26.54 -8.14 3.27
N LYS A 273 27.64 -8.64 2.71
CA LYS A 273 28.33 -9.84 3.20
C LYS A 273 28.94 -9.63 4.59
N THR A 274 29.59 -8.49 4.81
CA THR A 274 30.36 -8.20 6.04
C THR A 274 29.53 -7.59 7.18
N ASN A 275 28.25 -7.26 6.95
CA ASN A 275 27.40 -6.54 7.91
C ASN A 275 27.91 -5.13 8.26
N THR A 276 28.53 -4.43 7.30
CA THR A 276 29.02 -3.07 7.52
C THR A 276 28.09 -2.02 6.90
N PRO A 277 27.94 -0.82 7.49
CA PRO A 277 27.18 0.26 6.86
C PRO A 277 27.67 0.59 5.45
N ILE A 278 26.76 0.96 4.56
CA ILE A 278 27.07 1.37 3.19
C ILE A 278 27.46 2.86 3.19
N THR A 279 28.60 3.15 2.56
CA THR A 279 29.02 4.53 2.29
C THR A 279 28.19 5.09 1.14
N VAL A 280 27.52 6.22 1.36
CA VAL A 280 26.76 6.94 0.32
C VAL A 280 27.48 8.24 0.02
N LYS A 281 27.93 8.40 -1.22
CA LYS A 281 28.57 9.61 -1.73
C LYS A 281 27.54 10.43 -2.49
N ASN A 282 27.28 11.67 -2.06
CA ASN A 282 26.51 12.64 -2.83
C ASN A 282 27.48 13.44 -3.70
N LEU A 283 27.52 13.10 -4.98
CA LEU A 283 28.44 13.66 -5.97
C LEU A 283 28.10 15.11 -6.33
N THR A 284 26.83 15.51 -6.21
CA THR A 284 26.39 16.88 -6.47
C THR A 284 26.96 17.86 -5.45
N LYS A 285 26.99 17.44 -4.17
CA LYS A 285 27.39 18.31 -3.05
C LYS A 285 28.77 18.00 -2.46
N GLY A 286 29.44 16.95 -2.96
CA GLY A 286 30.75 16.53 -2.44
C GLY A 286 30.72 16.03 -0.99
N LEU A 287 29.55 15.58 -0.50
CA LEU A 287 29.39 15.07 0.87
C LEU A 287 29.26 13.55 0.89
N THR A 288 29.63 12.96 2.02
CA THR A 288 29.53 11.51 2.24
C THR A 288 28.86 11.25 3.58
N PHE A 289 28.00 10.24 3.62
CA PHE A 289 27.34 9.78 4.83
C PHE A 289 27.22 8.26 4.85
N LEU A 290 26.84 7.70 6.00
CA LEU A 290 26.67 6.26 6.17
C LEU A 290 25.19 5.89 6.22
N ALA A 291 24.84 4.83 5.51
CA ALA A 291 23.52 4.23 5.50
C ALA A 291 23.60 2.81 6.08
N ASN A 292 22.78 2.54 7.08
CA ASN A 292 22.66 1.25 7.71
C ASN A 292 21.54 0.41 7.08
N TYR A 293 21.53 -0.89 7.39
CA TYR A 293 20.44 -1.79 7.08
C TYR A 293 20.39 -2.91 8.13
N ILE A 294 19.20 -3.35 8.47
CA ILE A 294 18.97 -4.50 9.36
C ILE A 294 18.29 -5.57 8.53
N LEU A 295 19.03 -6.59 8.13
CA LEU A 295 18.62 -7.65 7.21
C LEU A 295 19.13 -9.01 7.69
N THR A 296 18.28 -10.03 7.61
CA THR A 296 18.71 -11.42 7.85
C THR A 296 19.58 -11.94 6.70
N THR A 297 20.33 -13.03 6.93
CA THR A 297 21.12 -13.68 5.87
C THR A 297 20.29 -13.98 4.62
N ARG A 298 19.10 -14.55 4.80
CA ARG A 298 18.16 -14.83 3.71
C ARG A 298 17.73 -13.56 2.96
N GLN A 299 17.46 -12.46 3.67
CA GLN A 299 17.05 -11.20 3.03
C GLN A 299 18.18 -10.60 2.18
N LYS A 300 19.43 -10.74 2.61
CA LYS A 300 20.59 -10.31 1.82
C LYS A 300 20.75 -11.15 0.56
N GLU A 301 20.62 -12.47 0.65
CA GLU A 301 20.64 -13.37 -0.51
C GLU A 301 19.55 -13.02 -1.52
N ILE A 302 18.33 -12.75 -1.03
CA ILE A 302 17.20 -12.28 -1.84
C ILE A 302 17.59 -11.00 -2.59
N LEU A 303 18.09 -9.97 -1.90
CA LEU A 303 18.51 -8.71 -2.52
C LEU A 303 19.61 -8.92 -3.56
N MET A 304 20.64 -9.71 -3.24
CA MET A 304 21.75 -9.99 -4.16
C MET A 304 21.28 -10.66 -5.46
N LYS A 305 20.23 -11.49 -5.40
CA LYS A 305 19.61 -12.10 -6.59
C LYS A 305 18.62 -11.18 -7.33
N GLY A 306 18.36 -9.97 -6.82
CA GLY A 306 17.39 -9.05 -7.40
C GLY A 306 15.96 -9.29 -6.94
N GLY A 307 15.74 -10.02 -5.85
CA GLY A 307 14.41 -10.25 -5.28
C GLY A 307 14.04 -11.72 -5.12
N MET A 308 12.90 -11.95 -4.47
CA MET A 308 12.48 -13.25 -3.96
C MET A 308 12.27 -14.26 -5.08
N LEU A 309 11.64 -13.84 -6.18
CA LEU A 309 11.37 -14.75 -7.30
C LEU A 309 12.66 -15.25 -7.96
N ASN A 310 13.64 -14.38 -8.15
CA ASN A 310 14.95 -14.76 -8.69
C ASN A 310 15.70 -15.69 -7.73
N PHE A 311 15.62 -15.40 -6.42
CA PHE A 311 16.19 -16.26 -5.39
C PHE A 311 15.59 -17.67 -5.41
N ILE A 312 14.25 -17.78 -5.46
CA ILE A 312 13.55 -19.08 -5.50
C ILE A 312 13.92 -19.85 -6.76
N LYS A 313 13.97 -19.20 -7.93
CA LYS A 313 14.37 -19.85 -9.20
C LYS A 313 15.82 -20.33 -9.23
N SER A 314 16.67 -19.77 -8.37
CA SER A 314 18.10 -20.14 -8.31
C SER A 314 18.38 -21.31 -7.36
N LYS A 315 17.36 -21.80 -6.65
CA LYS A 315 17.41 -23.02 -5.85
C LYS A 315 16.93 -24.20 -6.68
#